data_AF-A0AA39K3R4-F1
#
_entry.id   AF-A0AA39K3R4-F1
#
_cell.length_a   1.000
_cell.length_b   1.000
_cell.length_c   1.000
_cell.angle_alpha   90.00
_cell.angle_beta   90.00
_cell.angle_gamma   90.00
#
_symmetry.space_group_name_H-M   'P 1'
#
loop_
_entity.id
_entity.type
_entity.pdbx_description
1 polymer ?
#
loop_
_entity_poly.entity_id
_entity_poly.type
_entity_poly.pdbx_seq_one_letter_code
_entity_poly.pdbx_strand_id
1 'polypeptide(L)'
;DPILQDLSHSDISVIASTGSVGYRMVSDFGRRAYQIELFLSPFFTAAQYLSFRELQASTDMLITRYIALHFLDRTSDLNVALDIVVHCDFGFDIHQFLLTAGYTF
;
A
#
# COMPACT_ATOMS: atom_id res chain seq x y z
N ASP A 1 14.52 -7.74 8.24
CA ASP A 1 15.97 -7.51 8.14
C ASP A 1 16.17 -6.08 8.60
N PRO A 2 16.60 -5.88 9.85
CA PRO A 2 16.72 -4.54 10.43
C PRO A 2 17.72 -3.67 9.66
N ILE A 3 18.72 -4.26 9.01
CA ILE A 3 19.70 -3.52 8.21
C ILE A 3 19.01 -2.87 7.00
N LEU A 4 18.21 -3.65 6.25
CA LEU A 4 17.52 -3.13 5.06
C LEU A 4 16.39 -2.14 5.38
N GLN A 5 15.86 -2.15 6.60
CA GLN A 5 14.80 -1.25 7.03
C GLN A 5 15.28 0.21 7.08
N ASP A 6 16.49 0.41 7.62
CA ASP A 6 17.08 1.72 7.89
C ASP A 6 17.79 2.33 6.67
N LEU A 7 17.87 1.59 5.57
CA LEU A 7 18.51 2.04 4.34
C LEU A 7 17.57 2.86 3.45
N SER A 8 18.15 3.82 2.72
CA SER A 8 17.42 4.52 1.67
C SER A 8 17.06 3.58 0.52
N HIS A 9 16.05 3.95 -0.29
CA HIS A 9 15.73 3.20 -1.51
C HIS A 9 16.94 3.02 -2.44
N SER A 10 17.80 4.05 -2.52
CA SER A 10 19.03 4.03 -3.32
C SER A 10 20.01 2.99 -2.81
N ASP A 11 20.25 2.91 -1.50
CA ASP A 11 21.18 1.96 -0.90
C ASP A 11 20.70 0.51 -1.07
N ILE A 12 19.39 0.29 -0.90
CA ILE A 12 18.75 -1.01 -1.16
C ILE A 12 18.97 -1.43 -2.62
N SER A 13 18.82 -0.50 -3.57
CA SER A 13 19.07 -0.76 -4.99
C SER A 13 20.53 -1.13 -5.28
N VAL A 14 21.49 -0.43 -4.64
CA VAL A 14 22.91 -0.75 -4.74
C VAL A 14 23.17 -2.17 -4.22
N ILE A 15 22.64 -2.55 -3.05
CA ILE A 15 22.79 -3.91 -2.50
C ILE A 15 22.25 -4.97 -3.48
N ALA A 16 21.08 -4.74 -4.07
CA ALA A 16 20.49 -5.66 -5.04
C ALA A 16 21.39 -5.88 -6.27
N SER A 17 22.17 -4.86 -6.66
CA SER A 17 23.07 -4.91 -7.82
C SER A 17 24.42 -5.61 -7.56
N THR A 18 24.79 -5.86 -6.31
CA THR A 18 26.10 -6.45 -5.94
C THR A 18 26.25 -7.92 -6.32
N GLY A 19 25.15 -8.65 -6.52
CA GLY A 19 25.15 -10.06 -6.89
C GLY A 19 23.84 -10.78 -6.55
N SER A 20 23.78 -12.07 -6.86
CA SER A 20 22.56 -12.89 -6.68
C SER A 20 22.09 -13.01 -5.22
N VAL A 21 23.03 -13.02 -4.27
CA VAL A 21 22.71 -13.06 -2.83
C VAL A 21 22.05 -11.75 -2.39
N GLY A 22 22.65 -10.61 -2.74
CA GLY A 22 22.10 -9.28 -2.43
C GLY A 22 20.73 -9.06 -3.08
N TYR A 23 20.59 -9.46 -4.35
CA TYR A 23 19.31 -9.43 -5.06
C TYR A 23 18.24 -10.23 -4.32
N ARG A 24 18.53 -11.47 -3.91
CA ARG A 24 17.58 -12.31 -3.20
C ARG A 24 17.19 -11.72 -1.84
N MET A 25 18.16 -11.20 -1.09
CA MET A 25 17.90 -10.53 0.19
C MET A 25 16.94 -9.34 0.03
N VAL A 26 17.20 -8.47 -0.95
CA VAL A 26 16.34 -7.30 -1.25
C VAL A 26 14.96 -7.73 -1.73
N SER A 27 14.88 -8.74 -2.60
CA SER A 27 13.60 -9.29 -3.08
C SER A 27 12.76 -9.84 -1.93
N ASP A 28 13.37 -10.62 -1.04
CA ASP A 28 12.69 -11.18 0.13
C ASP A 28 12.29 -10.09 1.13
N PHE A 29 13.11 -9.06 1.30
CA PHE A 29 12.78 -7.89 2.09
C PHE A 29 11.60 -7.12 1.50
N GLY A 30 11.63 -6.81 0.19
CA GLY A 30 10.57 -6.06 -0.48
C GLY A 30 9.21 -6.74 -0.36
N ARG A 31 9.16 -8.08 -0.50
CA ARG A 31 7.93 -8.87 -0.31
C ARG A 31 7.34 -8.76 1.10
N ARG A 32 8.16 -8.45 2.12
CA ARG A 32 7.72 -8.25 3.51
C ARG A 32 7.43 -6.79 3.83
N ALA A 33 8.29 -5.88 3.38
CA ALA A 33 8.23 -4.47 3.71
C ALA A 33 7.11 -3.72 2.95
N TYR A 34 6.81 -4.12 1.72
CA TYR A 34 5.83 -3.45 0.85
C TYR A 34 4.51 -4.22 0.77
N GLN A 35 4.00 -4.70 1.91
CA GLN A 35 2.70 -5.36 1.99
C GLN A 35 1.59 -4.34 2.23
N ILE A 36 1.00 -3.84 1.15
CA ILE A 36 -0.07 -2.83 1.21
C ILE A 36 -1.30 -3.28 2.02
N GLU A 37 -1.57 -4.58 2.09
CA GLU A 37 -2.64 -5.17 2.90
C GLU A 37 -2.51 -4.77 4.38
N LEU A 38 -1.29 -4.71 4.93
CA LEU A 38 -1.09 -4.29 6.32
C LEU A 38 -1.55 -2.86 6.56
N PHE A 39 -1.31 -1.97 5.59
CA PHE A 39 -1.70 -0.57 5.66
C PHE A 39 -3.21 -0.36 5.43
N LEU A 40 -3.85 -1.29 4.71
CA LEU A 40 -5.29 -1.22 4.44
C LEU A 40 -6.14 -2.01 5.43
N SER A 41 -5.53 -2.91 6.21
CA SER A 41 -6.22 -3.73 7.23
C SER A 41 -7.03 -2.95 8.28
N PRO A 42 -6.70 -1.70 8.65
CA PRO A 42 -7.55 -0.93 9.57
C PRO A 42 -8.87 -0.46 8.94
N PHE A 43 -8.93 -0.38 7.62
CA PHE A 43 -10.07 0.18 6.88
C PHE A 43 -10.99 -0.91 6.32
N PHE A 44 -10.43 -2.07 5.98
CA PHE A 44 -11.12 -3.12 5.26
C PHE A 44 -10.86 -4.50 5.86
N THR A 45 -11.90 -5.33 5.92
CA THR A 45 -11.75 -6.77 6.10
C THR A 45 -11.02 -7.41 4.92
N ALA A 46 -10.52 -8.63 5.05
CA ALA A 46 -9.83 -9.32 3.95
C ALA A 46 -10.67 -9.42 2.67
N ALA A 47 -11.99 -9.63 2.79
CA ALA A 47 -12.90 -9.66 1.65
C ALA A 47 -13.06 -8.28 1.00
N GLN A 48 -13.28 -7.23 1.82
CA GLN A 48 -13.39 -5.86 1.35
C GLN A 48 -12.08 -5.34 0.74
N TYR A 49 -10.92 -5.76 1.27
CA TYR A 49 -9.61 -5.47 0.71
C TYR A 49 -9.52 -5.96 -0.72
N LEU A 50 -9.90 -7.23 -0.99
CA LEU A 50 -9.86 -7.77 -2.35
C LEU A 50 -10.73 -6.95 -3.30
N SER A 51 -11.97 -6.65 -2.90
CA SER A 51 -12.88 -5.82 -3.68
C SER A 51 -12.35 -4.39 -3.88
N PHE A 52 -11.72 -3.79 -2.86
CA PHE A 52 -11.05 -2.50 -2.97
C PHE A 52 -9.93 -2.54 -4.01
N ARG A 53 -9.11 -3.61 -4.04
CA ARG A 53 -8.01 -3.75 -5.00
C ARG A 53 -8.49 -3.96 -6.43
N GLU A 54 -9.57 -4.73 -6.61
CA GLU A 54 -10.21 -4.89 -7.92
C GLU A 54 -10.75 -3.56 -8.44
N LEU A 55 -11.45 -2.82 -7.58
CA LEU A 55 -11.97 -1.49 -7.88
C LEU A 55 -10.85 -0.50 -8.15
N GLN A 56 -9.76 -0.58 -7.39
CA GLN A 56 -8.58 0.24 -7.59
C GLN A 56 -7.96 0.02 -8.98
N ALA A 57 -7.85 -1.23 -9.40
CA ALA A 57 -7.26 -1.60 -10.69
C ALA A 57 -8.15 -1.21 -11.88
N SER A 58 -9.47 -1.13 -11.72
CA SER A 58 -10.41 -0.77 -12.79
C SER A 58 -10.68 0.72 -12.93
N THR A 59 -10.41 1.52 -11.89
CA THR A 59 -10.79 2.95 -11.83
C THR A 59 -9.60 3.91 -11.79
N ASP A 60 -8.37 3.39 -11.86
CA ASP A 60 -7.12 4.14 -11.65
C ASP A 60 -7.10 4.93 -10.33
N MET A 61 -7.78 4.41 -9.29
CA MET A 61 -7.80 5.03 -7.97
C MET A 61 -6.42 5.01 -7.32
N LEU A 62 -6.02 6.14 -6.76
CA LEU A 62 -4.73 6.31 -6.09
C LEU A 62 -4.92 6.49 -4.60
N ILE A 63 -4.16 5.72 -3.82
CA ILE A 63 -3.98 5.98 -2.39
C ILE A 63 -2.98 7.12 -2.24
N THR A 64 -3.30 8.11 -1.41
CA THR A 64 -2.49 9.32 -1.27
C THR A 64 -2.19 9.65 0.19
N ARG A 65 -1.47 10.76 0.40
CA ARG A 65 -1.17 11.34 1.72
C ARG A 65 -0.48 10.34 2.66
N TYR A 66 -0.90 10.29 3.92
CA TYR A 66 -0.15 9.64 4.99
C TYR A 66 0.04 8.14 4.75
N ILE A 67 -0.99 7.43 4.28
CA ILE A 67 -0.84 6.00 3.95
C ILE A 67 0.21 5.78 2.86
N ALA A 68 0.23 6.62 1.81
CA ALA A 68 1.23 6.52 0.75
C ALA A 68 2.64 6.81 1.27
N LEU A 69 2.80 7.83 2.13
CA LEU A 69 4.09 8.16 2.74
C LEU A 69 4.57 7.04 3.67
N HIS A 70 3.71 6.55 4.56
CA HIS A 70 4.04 5.46 5.48
C HIS A 70 4.40 4.16 4.75
N PHE A 71 3.75 3.88 3.62
CA PHE A 71 4.12 2.76 2.76
C PHE A 71 5.53 2.89 2.17
N LEU A 72 5.88 4.09 1.69
CA LEU A 72 7.22 4.37 1.13
C LEU A 72 8.31 4.39 2.20
N ASP A 73 8.01 4.97 3.36
CA ASP A 73 8.92 5.04 4.51
C ASP A 73 8.97 3.71 5.30
N ARG A 74 8.13 2.73 4.92
CA ARG A 74 8.02 1.42 5.57
C ARG A 74 7.71 1.52 7.06
N THR A 75 6.96 2.54 7.46
CA THR A 75 6.56 2.81 8.85
C THR A 75 5.13 2.35 9.09
N SER A 76 4.85 1.69 10.20
CA SER A 76 3.53 1.11 10.50
C SER A 76 2.64 2.00 11.38
N ASP A 77 2.77 3.33 11.32
CA ASP A 77 1.83 4.20 12.02
C ASP A 77 0.51 4.24 11.24
N LEU A 78 -0.51 3.57 11.77
CA LEU A 78 -1.80 3.36 11.13
C LEU A 78 -2.91 4.18 11.77
N ASN A 79 -2.60 5.09 12.69
CA ASN A 79 -3.58 5.99 13.29
C ASN A 79 -3.83 7.22 12.39
N VAL A 80 -4.01 6.97 11.10
CA VAL A 80 -4.17 7.99 10.06
C VAL A 80 -5.38 7.67 9.21
N ALA A 81 -5.94 8.68 8.53
CA ALA A 81 -7.04 8.48 7.61
C ALA A 81 -6.56 7.85 6.29
N LEU A 82 -7.45 7.11 5.62
CA LEU A 82 -7.25 6.66 4.25
C LEU A 82 -7.73 7.76 3.30
N ASP A 83 -6.80 8.35 2.56
CA ASP A 83 -7.10 9.31 1.50
C ASP A 83 -6.96 8.65 0.13
N ILE A 84 -8.03 8.69 -0.66
CA ILE A 84 -8.07 8.17 -2.03
C ILE A 84 -8.42 9.29 -3.02
N VAL A 85 -7.77 9.27 -4.18
CA VAL A 85 -8.09 10.11 -5.33
C VAL A 85 -8.70 9.21 -6.40
N VAL A 86 -9.83 9.64 -6.93
CA VAL A 86 -10.65 8.86 -7.87
C VAL A 86 -11.04 9.74 -9.04
N HIS A 87 -11.15 9.16 -10.24
CA HIS A 87 -11.73 9.86 -11.36
C HIS A 87 -13.23 10.13 -11.10
N CYS A 88 -13.73 11.30 -11.49
CA CYS A 88 -15.12 11.68 -11.20
C CYS A 88 -16.15 10.71 -11.79
N ASP A 89 -15.86 10.13 -12.96
CA ASP A 89 -16.72 9.15 -13.63
C ASP A 89 -16.97 7.89 -12.80
N PHE A 90 -16.03 7.54 -11.90
CA PHE A 90 -16.14 6.37 -11.02
C PHE A 90 -16.61 6.72 -9.60
N GLY A 91 -16.88 8.01 -9.32
CA GLY A 91 -17.24 8.46 -7.98
C GLY A 91 -18.43 7.72 -7.38
N PHE A 92 -19.42 7.36 -8.22
CA PHE A 92 -20.59 6.58 -7.78
C PHE A 92 -20.20 5.15 -7.37
N ASP A 93 -19.38 4.46 -8.15
CA ASP A 93 -18.96 3.08 -7.87
C ASP A 93 -18.14 3.01 -6.57
N ILE A 94 -17.22 3.97 -6.38
CA ILE A 94 -16.44 4.09 -5.15
C ILE A 94 -17.37 4.38 -3.96
N HIS A 95 -18.33 5.28 -4.13
CA HIS A 95 -19.28 5.60 -3.07
C HIS A 95 -20.13 4.37 -2.68
N GLN A 96 -20.64 3.61 -3.65
CA GLN A 96 -21.35 2.37 -3.39
C GLN A 96 -20.48 1.36 -2.63
N PHE A 97 -19.23 1.17 -3.06
CA PHE A 97 -18.28 0.34 -2.34
C PHE A 97 -18.13 0.79 -0.87
N LEU A 98 -17.89 2.08 -0.62
CA LEU A 98 -17.70 2.61 0.74
C LEU A 98 -18.95 2.42 1.62
N LEU A 99 -20.15 2.61 1.07
CA LEU A 99 -21.40 2.30 1.78
C LEU A 99 -21.49 0.81 2.14
N THR A 100 -21.20 -0.09 1.20
CA THR A 100 -21.19 -1.54 1.49
C THR A 100 -20.10 -1.96 2.47
N ALA A 101 -19.01 -1.18 2.54
CA ALA A 101 -17.95 -1.37 3.51
C ALA A 101 -18.31 -0.84 4.92
N GLY A 102 -19.44 -0.14 5.06
CA GLY A 102 -19.97 0.36 6.34
C GLY A 102 -19.65 1.83 6.65
N TYR A 103 -19.12 2.58 5.68
CA TYR A 103 -18.88 4.01 5.84
C TYR A 103 -20.18 4.81 5.76
N THR A 104 -20.19 5.97 6.43
CA THR A 104 -21.32 6.91 6.47
C THR A 104 -20.87 8.29 5.99
N PHE A 105 -21.77 9.04 5.36
CA PHE A 105 -21.51 10.34 4.73
C PHE A 105 -22.59 11.35 5.12
#